data_AF-A0A1Q3YUB3-F1
#
_entry.id   AF-A0A1Q3YUB3-F1
#
_cell.length_a   1.000
_cell.length_b   1.000
_cell.length_c   1.000
_cell.angle_alpha   90.00
_cell.angle_beta   90.00
_cell.angle_gamma   90.00
#
_symmetry.space_group_name_H-M   'P 1'
#
loop_
_entity.id
_entity.type
_entity.pdbx_description
1 polymer ?
#
loop_
_entity_poly.entity_id
_entity_poly.type
_entity_poly.pdbx_seq_one_letter_code
_entity_poly.pdbx_strand_id
1 'polypeptide(L)'
;MIRDFFRDKPGPQRWMLGAIVLNFLSQFLLYSDAPVSVPTYRTDGYGALWVILPEGYGSASGWELHWHAAPILLLLAVFFANDEFPHGKSFARFGWWAAAALLFAACLPTALEVWGFGTMWGFVSVLVALGAAAFNARSPRPAKPTA
;
A
#
# COMPACT_ATOMS: atom_id res chain seq x y z
N MET A 1 -14.80 -10.42 16.94
CA MET A 1 -13.33 -10.53 16.80
C MET A 1 -12.73 -9.39 15.98
N ILE A 2 -12.95 -9.29 14.66
CA ILE A 2 -12.40 -8.17 13.84
C ILE A 2 -13.02 -6.83 14.23
N ARG A 3 -14.34 -6.78 14.46
CA ARG A 3 -15.02 -5.55 14.89
C ARG A 3 -14.47 -5.01 16.21
N ASP A 4 -14.11 -5.89 17.13
CA ASP A 4 -13.59 -5.54 18.45
C ASP A 4 -12.16 -4.99 18.33
N PHE A 5 -11.32 -5.63 17.52
CA PHE A 5 -9.97 -5.13 17.20
C PHE A 5 -9.97 -3.69 16.69
N PHE A 6 -10.84 -3.35 15.72
CA PHE A 6 -10.93 -1.99 15.22
C PHE A 6 -11.59 -1.03 16.21
N ARG A 7 -12.49 -1.50 17.08
CA ARG A 7 -13.21 -0.67 18.06
C ARG A 7 -12.28 -0.12 19.15
N ASP A 8 -11.20 -0.82 19.46
CA ASP A 8 -10.28 -0.42 20.53
C ASP A 8 -9.21 0.56 20.03
N LYS A 9 -9.03 0.70 18.72
CA LYS A 9 -8.04 1.63 18.15
C LYS A 9 -8.54 3.08 18.10
N PRO A 10 -7.67 4.09 18.26
CA PRO A 10 -7.95 5.49 17.94
C PRO A 10 -8.42 5.68 16.49
N GLY A 11 -9.26 6.71 16.25
CA GLY A 11 -9.77 7.06 14.92
C GLY A 11 -8.70 7.15 13.82
N PRO A 12 -7.59 7.90 14.02
CA PRO A 12 -6.51 7.97 13.03
C PRO A 12 -5.89 6.60 12.72
N GLN A 13 -5.76 5.73 13.72
CA GLN A 13 -5.13 4.41 13.56
C GLN A 13 -6.02 3.47 12.74
N ARG A 14 -7.34 3.55 12.92
CA ARG A 14 -8.30 2.82 12.06
C ARG A 14 -8.19 3.25 10.61
N TRP A 15 -8.04 4.55 10.35
CA TRP A 15 -7.91 5.08 8.99
C TRP A 15 -6.61 4.63 8.35
N MET A 16 -5.49 4.64 9.10
CA MET A 16 -4.22 4.13 8.60
C MET A 16 -4.28 2.62 8.31
N LEU A 17 -4.87 1.82 9.20
CA LEU A 17 -5.09 0.39 8.95
C LEU A 17 -5.99 0.16 7.74
N GLY A 18 -7.04 0.95 7.57
CA GLY A 18 -7.89 0.93 6.39
C GLY A 18 -7.13 1.25 5.11
N ALA A 19 -6.23 2.23 5.14
CA ALA A 19 -5.35 2.55 4.02
C ALA A 19 -4.41 1.39 3.69
N ILE A 20 -3.81 0.74 4.68
CA ILE A 20 -2.94 -0.43 4.49
C ILE A 20 -3.71 -1.58 3.83
N VAL A 21 -4.92 -1.88 4.32
CA VAL A 21 -5.78 -2.92 3.74
C VAL A 21 -6.20 -2.56 2.32
N LEU A 22 -6.58 -1.30 2.07
CA LEU A 22 -6.96 -0.83 0.74
C LEU A 22 -5.79 -0.95 -0.26
N ASN A 23 -4.59 -0.57 0.16
CA ASN A 23 -3.38 -0.69 -0.67
C ASN A 23 -3.03 -2.16 -0.95
N PHE A 24 -3.18 -3.04 0.05
CA PHE A 24 -3.01 -4.48 -0.12
C PHE A 24 -4.01 -5.03 -1.15
N LEU A 25 -5.29 -4.67 -1.03
CA LEU A 25 -6.33 -5.13 -1.97
C LEU A 25 -6.15 -4.55 -3.38
N SER A 26 -5.65 -3.32 -3.49
CA SER A 26 -5.44 -2.68 -4.79
C SER A 26 -4.40 -3.40 -5.66
N GLN A 27 -3.45 -4.12 -5.05
CA GLN A 27 -2.49 -4.97 -5.77
C GLN A 27 -3.15 -6.14 -6.51
N PHE A 28 -4.31 -6.63 -6.03
CA PHE A 28 -5.08 -7.65 -6.74
C PHE A 28 -5.88 -7.06 -7.91
N LEU A 29 -6.32 -5.81 -7.77
CA LEU A 29 -7.13 -5.11 -8.77
C LEU A 29 -6.31 -4.62 -9.96
N LEU A 30 -4.97 -4.60 -9.87
CA LEU A 30 -4.10 -4.19 -10.97
C LEU A 30 -4.29 -5.02 -12.25
N TYR A 31 -4.77 -6.26 -12.13
CA TYR A 31 -5.00 -7.16 -13.26
C TYR A 31 -6.33 -6.92 -13.98
N SER A 32 -7.35 -6.35 -13.32
CA SER A 32 -8.60 -6.00 -14.03
C SER A 32 -8.38 -4.95 -15.13
N ASP A 33 -7.22 -4.30 -15.12
CA ASP A 33 -6.82 -3.28 -16.08
C ASP A 33 -5.77 -3.75 -17.10
N ALA A 34 -5.19 -4.95 -16.93
CA ALA A 34 -4.26 -5.48 -17.90
C ALA A 34 -5.08 -5.86 -19.16
N PRO A 35 -4.78 -5.29 -20.34
CA PRO A 35 -5.45 -5.69 -21.56
C PRO A 35 -5.12 -7.16 -21.84
N VAL A 36 -6.09 -8.05 -21.60
CA VAL A 36 -5.96 -9.51 -21.75
C VAL A 36 -5.67 -9.96 -23.20
N SER A 37 -5.50 -9.08 -24.18
CA SER A 37 -5.81 -9.47 -25.56
C SER A 37 -4.89 -9.02 -26.68
N VAL A 38 -3.64 -8.60 -26.45
CA VAL A 38 -2.73 -8.33 -27.60
C VAL A 38 -1.35 -8.93 -27.40
N PRO A 39 -0.92 -9.89 -28.26
CA PRO A 39 0.46 -10.32 -28.32
C PRO A 39 1.35 -9.11 -28.62
N THR A 40 2.34 -8.86 -27.76
CA THR A 40 3.36 -7.84 -28.03
C THR A 40 4.54 -8.48 -28.74
N TYR A 41 5.00 -7.82 -29.80
CA TYR A 41 6.16 -8.25 -30.57
C TYR A 41 7.37 -7.48 -30.08
N ARG A 42 8.42 -8.19 -29.66
CA ARG A 42 9.70 -7.59 -29.28
C ARG A 42 10.79 -8.11 -30.19
N THR A 43 11.53 -7.19 -30.80
CA THR A 43 12.75 -7.53 -31.53
C THR A 43 13.92 -7.47 -30.56
N ASP A 44 14.70 -8.55 -30.47
CA ASP A 44 15.91 -8.54 -29.64
C ASP A 44 17.08 -7.81 -30.33
N GLY A 45 18.21 -7.69 -29.63
CA GLY A 45 19.42 -7.05 -30.15
C GLY A 45 20.08 -7.79 -31.33
N TYR A 46 19.59 -8.97 -31.69
CA TYR A 46 20.03 -9.76 -32.84
C TYR A 46 19.03 -9.73 -34.01
N GLY A 47 17.94 -8.95 -33.89
CA GLY A 47 16.93 -8.80 -34.94
C GLY A 47 15.89 -9.92 -34.97
N ALA A 48 15.87 -10.84 -34.00
CA ALA A 48 14.87 -11.88 -33.92
C ALA A 48 13.57 -11.32 -33.33
N LEU A 49 12.46 -11.57 -34.02
CA LEU A 49 11.12 -11.15 -33.59
C LEU A 49 10.54 -12.22 -32.66
N TRP A 50 10.37 -11.88 -31.39
CA TRP A 50 9.77 -12.75 -30.40
C TRP A 50 8.30 -12.37 -30.18
N VAL A 51 7.41 -13.35 -30.27
CA VAL A 51 6.00 -13.21 -29.87
C VAL A 51 5.92 -13.44 -28.37
N ILE A 52 5.58 -12.40 -27.62
CA ILE A 52 5.26 -12.52 -26.21
C ILE A 52 3.76 -12.85 -26.14
N LEU A 53 3.45 -14.12 -25.87
CA LEU A 53 2.08 -14.56 -25.61
C LEU A 53 1.54 -13.78 -24.39
N PRO A 54 0.25 -13.41 -24.37
CA PRO A 54 -0.37 -12.69 -23.24
C PRO A 54 -0.25 -13.41 -21.89
N GLU A 55 0.07 -14.71 -21.91
CA GLU A 55 0.26 -15.57 -20.73
C GLU A 55 1.72 -15.62 -20.22
N GLY A 56 2.62 -14.82 -20.79
CA GLY A 56 4.06 -14.80 -20.45
C GLY A 56 4.43 -14.16 -19.10
N TYR A 57 3.47 -13.56 -18.40
CA TYR A 57 3.63 -13.20 -16.98
C TYR A 57 2.93 -14.29 -16.14
N GLY A 58 3.71 -15.21 -15.59
CA GLY A 58 3.26 -16.28 -14.71
C GLY A 58 2.73 -15.82 -13.34
N SER A 59 2.01 -14.71 -13.28
CA SER A 59 1.66 -13.99 -12.06
C SER A 59 0.17 -13.77 -11.92
N ALA A 60 -0.50 -14.51 -11.05
CA ALA A 60 -1.93 -14.34 -10.80
C ALA A 60 -2.31 -13.02 -10.07
N SER A 61 -1.37 -12.08 -9.86
CA SER A 61 -1.62 -10.84 -9.11
C SER A 61 -0.59 -9.73 -9.39
N GLY A 62 -0.97 -8.46 -9.16
CA GLY A 62 -0.06 -7.30 -9.26
C GLY A 62 1.08 -7.29 -8.23
N TRP A 63 1.13 -8.29 -7.35
CA TRP A 63 2.21 -8.50 -6.37
C TRP A 63 3.56 -8.79 -7.01
N GLU A 64 3.60 -9.39 -8.20
CA GLU A 64 4.88 -9.62 -8.89
C GLU A 64 5.47 -8.34 -9.47
N LEU A 65 4.61 -7.37 -9.81
CA LEU A 65 5.02 -6.02 -10.25
C LEU A 65 5.43 -5.13 -9.06
N HIS A 66 5.07 -5.53 -7.84
CA HIS A 66 5.29 -4.79 -6.59
C HIS A 66 5.83 -5.71 -5.49
N TRP A 67 6.86 -6.50 -5.77
CA TRP A 67 7.43 -7.44 -4.80
C TRP A 67 7.88 -6.75 -3.50
N HIS A 68 8.26 -5.47 -3.57
CA HIS A 68 8.62 -4.63 -2.43
C HIS A 68 7.41 -4.17 -1.60
N ALA A 69 6.20 -4.17 -2.16
CA ALA A 69 4.99 -3.74 -1.45
C ALA A 69 4.63 -4.70 -0.32
N ALA A 70 4.81 -6.01 -0.50
CA ALA A 70 4.46 -7.02 0.50
C ALA A 70 5.19 -6.82 1.85
N PRO A 71 6.53 -6.72 1.89
CA PRO A 71 7.24 -6.47 3.15
C PRO A 71 6.90 -5.11 3.77
N ILE A 72 6.68 -4.07 2.95
CA ILE A 72 6.30 -2.74 3.43
C ILE A 72 4.93 -2.79 4.12
N LEU A 73 3.92 -3.37 3.46
CA LEU A 73 2.56 -3.44 3.96
C LEU A 73 2.47 -4.33 5.20
N LEU A 74 3.21 -5.44 5.24
CA LEU A 74 3.29 -6.30 6.42
C LEU A 74 3.90 -5.54 7.61
N LEU A 75 5.02 -4.84 7.40
CA LEU A 75 5.65 -4.03 8.44
C LEU A 75 4.67 -2.97 8.96
N LEU A 76 4.05 -2.19 8.09
CA LEU A 76 3.07 -1.19 8.49
C LEU A 76 1.87 -1.80 9.23
N ALA A 77 1.36 -2.94 8.78
CA ALA A 77 0.27 -3.65 9.44
C ALA A 77 0.65 -4.04 10.87
N VAL A 78 1.85 -4.58 11.10
CA VAL A 78 2.33 -4.95 12.45
C VAL A 78 2.47 -3.72 13.33
N PHE A 79 3.09 -2.64 12.82
CA PHE A 79 3.30 -1.40 13.59
C PHE A 79 1.99 -0.75 14.00
N PHE A 80 1.01 -0.67 13.09
CA PHE A 80 -0.30 -0.07 13.37
C PHE A 80 -1.31 -1.06 13.97
N ALA A 81 -1.03 -2.36 14.00
CA ALA A 81 -1.80 -3.31 14.79
C ALA A 81 -1.42 -3.26 16.27
N ASN A 82 -0.20 -2.87 16.59
CA ASN A 82 0.26 -2.65 17.95
C ASN A 82 -0.33 -1.35 18.53
N ASP A 83 -0.69 -1.36 19.83
CA ASP A 83 -1.26 -0.19 20.51
C ASP A 83 -0.20 0.80 21.02
N GLU A 84 1.01 0.35 21.32
CA GLU A 84 2.04 1.19 21.94
C GLU A 84 2.87 1.95 20.90
N PHE A 85 3.23 1.27 19.80
CA PHE A 85 4.12 1.82 18.77
C PHE A 85 3.61 3.11 18.11
N PRO A 86 2.34 3.19 17.64
CA PRO A 86 1.80 4.39 17.00
C PRO A 86 1.77 5.63 17.91
N HIS A 87 1.84 5.40 19.23
CA HIS A 87 1.77 6.43 20.27
C HIS A 87 3.13 6.81 20.86
N GLY A 88 4.22 6.10 20.51
CA GLY A 88 5.58 6.46 20.91
C GLY A 88 5.94 7.88 20.45
N LYS A 89 6.58 8.70 21.31
CA LYS A 89 6.82 10.14 21.06
C LYS A 89 7.43 10.45 19.68
N SER A 90 8.43 9.67 19.25
CA SER A 90 9.11 9.87 17.96
C SER A 90 8.24 9.42 16.79
N PHE A 91 7.56 8.28 16.93
CA PHE A 91 6.70 7.72 15.90
C PHE A 91 5.43 8.55 15.70
N ALA A 92 4.79 9.02 16.78
CA ALA A 92 3.63 9.90 16.73
C ALA A 92 3.89 11.22 15.98
N ARG A 93 5.15 11.70 15.97
CA ARG A 93 5.53 12.94 15.28
C ARG A 93 5.93 12.72 13.83
N PHE A 94 6.69 11.67 13.54
CA PHE A 94 7.28 11.44 12.20
C PHE A 94 6.88 10.11 11.56
N GLY A 95 6.64 9.08 12.37
CA GLY A 95 6.29 7.73 11.91
C GLY A 95 4.99 7.67 11.10
N TRP A 96 4.00 8.51 11.41
CA TRP A 96 2.76 8.59 10.64
C TRP A 96 2.98 9.13 9.21
N TRP A 97 3.86 10.13 9.05
CA TRP A 97 4.23 10.66 7.75
C TRP A 97 5.13 9.68 6.98
N ALA A 98 6.05 9.02 7.68
CA ALA A 98 6.87 7.96 7.10
C ALA A 98 6.01 6.79 6.62
N ALA A 99 4.95 6.41 7.35
CA ALA A 99 4.01 5.38 6.94
C ALA A 99 3.27 5.74 5.65
N ALA A 100 2.84 7.00 5.50
CA ALA A 100 2.22 7.46 4.26
C ALA A 100 3.22 7.43 3.08
N ALA A 101 4.48 7.82 3.31
CA ALA A 101 5.54 7.73 2.30
C ALA A 101 5.85 6.28 1.90
N LEU A 102 5.84 5.36 2.87
CA LEU A 102 6.01 3.92 2.62
C LEU A 102 4.82 3.33 1.86
N LEU A 103 3.59 3.73 2.17
CA LEU A 103 2.39 3.35 1.40
C LEU A 103 2.45 3.85 -0.05
N PHE A 104 2.97 5.06 -0.24
CA PHE A 104 3.21 5.59 -1.58
C PHE A 104 4.24 4.74 -2.33
N ALA A 105 5.36 4.40 -1.69
CA ALA A 105 6.37 3.52 -2.28
C ALA A 105 5.79 2.13 -2.63
N ALA A 106 4.91 1.58 -1.79
CA ALA A 106 4.21 0.32 -2.05
C ALA A 106 3.22 0.40 -3.22
N CYS A 107 2.73 1.60 -3.56
CA CYS A 107 1.83 1.83 -4.69
C CYS A 107 2.57 2.04 -6.02
N LEU A 108 3.87 2.36 -6.00
CA LEU A 108 4.61 2.65 -7.22
C LEU A 108 4.97 1.35 -7.96
N PRO A 109 4.51 1.17 -9.21
CA PRO A 109 4.87 0.01 -10.00
C PRO A 109 6.35 0.07 -10.37
N THR A 110 7.00 -1.09 -10.37
CA THR A 110 8.37 -1.22 -10.88
C THR A 110 8.44 -1.07 -12.40
N ALA A 111 7.31 -1.29 -13.09
CA ALA A 111 7.15 -1.10 -14.53
C ALA A 111 6.35 0.18 -14.83
N LEU A 112 6.93 1.11 -15.58
CA LEU A 112 6.37 2.43 -15.87
C LEU A 112 5.08 2.42 -16.72
N GLU A 113 4.79 1.31 -17.41
CA GLU A 113 3.67 1.21 -18.35
C GLU A 113 2.40 0.61 -17.73
N VAL A 114 2.40 0.28 -16.45
CA VAL A 114 1.25 -0.35 -15.78
C VAL A 114 0.47 0.68 -14.97
N TRP A 115 -0.45 1.36 -15.64
CA TRP A 115 -1.40 2.30 -15.02
C TRP A 115 -2.83 1.75 -15.15
N GLY A 116 -3.48 1.50 -14.01
CA GLY A 116 -4.83 0.93 -13.97
C GLY A 116 -5.66 1.38 -12.77
N PHE A 117 -6.92 0.97 -12.73
CA PHE A 117 -7.82 0.97 -11.58
C PHE A 117 -7.14 0.49 -10.29
N GLY A 118 -6.35 -0.58 -10.34
CA GLY A 118 -5.54 -1.01 -9.17
C GLY A 118 -4.60 0.07 -8.66
N THR A 119 -3.83 0.71 -9.55
CA THR A 119 -2.91 1.80 -9.19
C THR A 119 -3.68 3.00 -8.63
N MET A 120 -4.84 3.34 -9.21
CA MET A 120 -5.72 4.41 -8.73
C MET A 120 -6.14 4.18 -7.27
N TRP A 121 -6.60 2.97 -6.92
CA TRP A 121 -6.97 2.65 -5.54
C TRP A 121 -5.77 2.64 -4.59
N GLY A 122 -4.59 2.25 -5.07
CA GLY A 122 -3.34 2.42 -4.36
C GLY A 122 -3.09 3.89 -4.00
N PHE A 123 -3.26 4.83 -4.94
CA PHE A 123 -3.14 6.27 -4.66
C PHE A 123 -4.22 6.79 -3.71
N VAL A 124 -5.46 6.32 -3.85
CA VAL A 124 -6.54 6.66 -2.90
C VAL A 124 -6.16 6.25 -1.48
N SER A 125 -5.56 5.06 -1.31
CA SER A 125 -5.07 4.63 0.01
C SER A 125 -4.02 5.56 0.60
N VAL A 126 -3.13 6.13 -0.23
CA VAL A 126 -2.12 7.10 0.20
C VAL A 126 -2.79 8.39 0.68
N LEU A 127 -3.82 8.88 -0.02
CA LEU A 127 -4.59 10.05 0.41
C LEU A 127 -5.27 9.81 1.77
N VAL A 128 -5.82 8.60 1.98
CA VAL A 128 -6.39 8.21 3.28
C VAL A 128 -5.32 8.19 4.37
N ALA A 129 -4.13 7.65 4.07
CA ALA A 129 -3.00 7.63 5.01
C ALA A 129 -2.50 9.03 5.37
N LEU A 130 -2.43 9.94 4.40
CA LEU A 130 -2.11 11.36 4.63
C LEU A 130 -3.18 12.03 5.51
N GLY A 131 -4.46 11.76 5.25
CA GLY A 131 -5.57 12.21 6.10
C GLY A 131 -5.44 11.69 7.54
N ALA A 132 -5.09 10.41 7.71
CA ALA A 132 -4.85 9.80 9.01
C ALA A 132 -3.66 10.46 9.75
N ALA A 133 -2.55 10.71 9.05
CA ALA A 133 -1.39 11.38 9.61
C ALA A 133 -1.70 12.82 10.05
N ALA A 134 -2.43 13.57 9.22
CA ALA A 134 -2.89 14.92 9.54
C ALA A 134 -3.86 14.93 10.73
N PHE A 135 -4.77 13.95 10.80
CA PHE A 135 -5.71 13.83 11.92
C PHE A 135 -5.00 13.48 13.23
N ASN A 136 -4.02 12.59 13.19
CA ASN A 136 -3.18 12.28 14.34
C ASN A 136 -2.38 13.52 14.80
N ALA A 137 -1.82 14.30 13.87
CA ALA A 137 -1.07 15.51 14.19
C ALA A 137 -1.92 16.60 14.90
N ARG A 138 -3.23 16.62 14.65
CA ARG A 138 -4.20 17.56 15.26
C ARG A 138 -4.84 17.02 16.54
N SER A 139 -4.71 15.73 16.82
CA SER A 139 -5.34 15.11 17.98
C SER A 139 -4.62 15.51 19.28
N PRO A 140 -5.35 15.87 20.35
CA PRO A 140 -4.74 16.16 21.64
C PRO A 140 -3.93 14.95 22.10
N ARG A 141 -2.65 15.14 22.43
CA ARG A 141 -1.84 14.04 22.97
C ARG A 141 -2.39 13.70 24.35
N PRO A 142 -2.70 12.42 24.64
CA PRO A 142 -3.06 12.04 25.99
C PRO A 142 -1.92 12.43 26.92
N ALA A 143 -2.26 13.16 27.99
CA ALA A 143 -1.31 13.48 29.04
C ALA A 143 -0.71 12.16 29.56
N LYS A 144 0.61 12.15 29.74
CA LYS A 144 1.33 10.99 30.31
C LYS A 144 0.62 10.61 31.63
N PRO A 145 0.29 9.33 31.89
CA PRO A 145 -0.14 8.94 33.21
C PRO A 145 0.97 9.34 34.18
N THR A 146 0.67 10.24 35.10
CA THR A 146 1.51 10.48 36.27
C THR A 146 1.52 9.17 37.05
N ALA A 147 2.66 8.46 37.00
CA ALA A 147 2.97 7.39 37.93
C ALA A 147 3.18 7.97 39.33
#